data_AF-A0A519CM24-F1
#
_entry.id   AF-A0A519CM24-F1
#
_cell.length_a   1.000
_cell.length_b   1.000
_cell.length_c   1.000
_cell.angle_alpha   90.00
_cell.angle_beta   90.00
_cell.angle_gamma   90.00
#
_symmetry.space_group_name_H-M   'P 1'
#
loop_
_entity.id
_entity.type
_entity.pdbx_description
1 polymer ?
#
loop_
_entity_poly.entity_id
_entity_poly.type
_entity_poly.pdbx_seq_one_letter_code
_entity_poly.pdbx_strand_id
1 'polypeptide(L)'
;KPGYDLGDVVKWKDNYWRPASWSKDGAIMERVDRRERTGATWRDLENSNVVCQMNDFVRVELITEDSSVGEFLDPQNWQMTSIRLPWDYSGDKKLLIAKIDGDWIALQHLGIDDSKVDDYQIKED
;
A
#
# COMPACT_ATOMS: atom_id res chain seq x y z
N LYS A 1 -18.25 -10.21 7.10
CA LYS A 1 -17.12 -9.77 6.25
C LYS A 1 -16.15 -9.02 7.17
N PRO A 2 -14.83 -9.20 7.07
CA PRO A 2 -13.90 -8.36 7.82
C PRO A 2 -14.17 -6.88 7.55
N GLY A 3 -13.80 -5.99 8.47
CA GLY A 3 -13.98 -4.54 8.32
C GLY A 3 -13.03 -3.88 7.31
N TYR A 4 -12.46 -4.64 6.38
CA TYR A 4 -11.54 -4.18 5.32
C TYR A 4 -11.82 -4.90 4.00
N ASP A 5 -11.34 -4.30 2.92
CA ASP A 5 -11.43 -4.82 1.57
C ASP A 5 -10.07 -5.33 1.06
N LEU A 6 -10.09 -5.98 -0.12
CA LEU A 6 -8.85 -6.37 -0.79
C LEU A 6 -8.02 -5.12 -1.08
N GLY A 7 -6.71 -5.24 -0.91
CA GLY A 7 -5.74 -4.19 -1.20
C GLY A 7 -5.57 -3.12 -0.12
N ASP A 8 -6.44 -3.03 0.88
CA ASP A 8 -6.24 -2.18 2.06
C ASP A 8 -4.94 -2.54 2.78
N VAL A 9 -4.37 -1.61 3.56
CA VAL A 9 -3.27 -1.93 4.47
C VAL A 9 -3.83 -2.28 5.84
N VAL A 10 -3.50 -3.48 6.31
CA VAL A 10 -3.83 -3.96 7.65
C VAL A 10 -2.56 -4.23 8.46
N LYS A 11 -2.62 -3.93 9.76
CA LYS A 11 -1.62 -4.36 10.74
C LYS A 11 -2.01 -5.74 11.27
N TRP A 12 -1.13 -6.71 11.08
CA TRP A 12 -1.32 -8.09 11.54
C TRP A 12 0.03 -8.71 11.90
N LYS A 13 0.11 -9.34 13.08
CA LYS A 13 1.35 -9.92 13.63
C LYS A 13 2.52 -8.91 13.57
N ASP A 14 2.29 -7.69 14.04
CA ASP A 14 3.25 -6.58 14.08
C ASP A 14 3.84 -6.12 12.72
N ASN A 15 3.21 -6.52 11.61
CA ASN A 15 3.64 -6.14 10.27
C ASN A 15 2.48 -5.54 9.48
N TYR A 16 2.82 -4.79 8.42
CA TYR A 16 1.84 -4.29 7.46
C TYR A 16 1.67 -5.28 6.32
N TRP A 17 0.40 -5.59 6.05
CA TRP A 17 -0.02 -6.55 5.04
C TRP A 17 -1.13 -5.96 4.19
N ARG A 18 -1.24 -6.45 2.97
CA ARG A 18 -2.35 -6.16 2.07
C ARG A 18 -3.07 -7.47 1.72
N PRO A 19 -4.39 -7.60 1.94
CA PRO A 19 -5.14 -8.76 1.48
C PRO A 19 -5.17 -8.78 -0.05
N ALA A 20 -4.49 -9.74 -0.67
CA ALA A 20 -4.36 -9.84 -2.12
C ALA A 20 -5.52 -10.62 -2.76
N SER A 21 -6.06 -11.62 -2.06
CA SER A 21 -7.24 -12.37 -2.52
C SER A 21 -8.00 -13.03 -1.38
N TRP A 22 -9.29 -13.25 -1.56
CA TRP A 22 -10.09 -14.05 -0.63
C TRP A 22 -9.87 -15.54 -0.86
N SER A 23 -9.99 -16.32 0.21
CA SER A 23 -10.05 -17.78 0.19
C SER A 23 -11.30 -18.23 0.96
N LYS A 24 -11.59 -19.53 0.95
CA LYS A 24 -12.75 -20.08 1.67
C LYS A 24 -12.71 -19.76 3.17
N ASP A 25 -11.53 -19.94 3.79
CA ASP A 25 -11.37 -19.91 5.25
C ASP A 25 -10.60 -18.67 5.75
N GLY A 26 -10.35 -17.69 4.87
CA GLY A 26 -9.52 -16.54 5.19
C GLY A 26 -9.10 -15.72 3.97
N ALA A 27 -7.93 -15.10 4.05
CA ALA A 27 -7.33 -14.33 2.96
C ALA A 27 -5.90 -14.78 2.66
N ILE A 28 -5.45 -14.49 1.44
CA ILE A 28 -4.05 -14.50 1.08
C ILE A 28 -3.50 -13.09 1.27
N MET A 29 -2.49 -12.96 2.12
CA MET A 29 -1.88 -11.70 2.54
C MET A 29 -0.52 -11.54 1.86
N GLU A 30 -0.22 -10.34 1.39
CA GLU A 30 1.10 -9.97 0.90
C GLU A 30 1.70 -8.87 1.76
N ARG A 31 2.98 -9.02 2.11
CA ARG A 31 3.67 -8.16 3.06
C ARG A 31 4.17 -6.89 2.38
N VAL A 32 4.06 -5.76 3.09
CA VAL A 32 4.41 -4.45 2.53
C VAL A 32 5.92 -4.24 2.43
N ASP A 33 6.70 -4.58 3.47
CA ASP A 33 8.13 -4.27 3.53
C ASP A 33 9.05 -5.29 2.82
N ARG A 34 8.53 -6.44 2.39
CA ARG A 34 9.32 -7.49 1.72
C ARG A 34 8.46 -8.44 0.92
N ARG A 35 9.11 -9.18 0.00
CA ARG A 35 8.51 -10.27 -0.76
C ARG A 35 8.14 -11.46 0.12
N GLU A 36 6.97 -11.39 0.73
CA GLU A 36 6.41 -12.45 1.57
C GLU A 36 4.90 -12.54 1.33
N ARG A 37 4.41 -13.77 1.16
CA ARG A 37 3.00 -14.08 0.91
C ARG A 37 2.58 -15.25 1.80
N THR A 38 1.46 -15.10 2.49
CA THR A 38 0.98 -16.12 3.43
C THR A 38 -0.54 -16.18 3.51
N GLY A 39 -1.08 -17.30 3.96
CA GLY A 39 -2.49 -17.43 4.30
C GLY A 39 -2.77 -16.93 5.71
N ALA A 40 -3.90 -16.27 5.90
CA ALA A 40 -4.42 -15.89 7.21
C ALA A 40 -5.87 -16.34 7.32
N THR A 41 -6.20 -17.12 8.33
CA THR A 41 -7.58 -17.58 8.55
C THR A 41 -8.47 -16.43 9.03
N TRP A 42 -9.79 -16.54 8.91
CA TRP A 42 -10.70 -15.53 9.48
C TRP A 42 -10.45 -15.28 10.97
N ARG A 43 -10.14 -16.34 11.73
CA ARG A 43 -9.78 -16.24 13.15
C ARG A 43 -8.48 -15.47 13.36
N ASP A 44 -7.46 -15.68 12.53
CA ASP A 44 -6.22 -14.89 12.61
C ASP A 44 -6.47 -13.40 12.36
N LEU A 45 -7.44 -13.10 11.49
CA LEU A 45 -7.76 -11.78 10.99
C LEU A 45 -8.74 -11.00 11.88
N GLU A 46 -9.39 -11.67 12.85
CA GLU A 46 -10.23 -11.01 13.88
C GLU A 46 -9.44 -9.95 14.67
N ASN A 47 -8.12 -10.13 14.81
CA ASN A 47 -7.22 -9.21 15.51
C ASN A 47 -6.44 -8.28 14.56
N SER A 48 -6.77 -8.27 13.26
CA SER A 48 -6.14 -7.35 12.31
C SER A 48 -6.80 -5.99 12.36
N ASN A 49 -6.00 -4.93 12.24
CA ASN A 49 -6.49 -3.55 12.25
C ASN A 49 -6.24 -2.91 10.90
N VAL A 50 -7.26 -2.29 10.33
CA VAL A 50 -7.11 -1.47 9.12
C VAL A 50 -6.35 -0.20 9.50
N VAL A 51 -5.21 0.04 8.86
CA VAL A 51 -4.38 1.23 9.12
C VAL A 51 -4.44 2.25 7.98
N CYS A 52 -4.79 1.81 6.77
CA CYS A 52 -5.05 2.70 5.64
C CYS A 52 -5.92 1.97 4.61
N GLN A 53 -6.99 2.63 4.13
CA GLN A 53 -7.86 2.06 3.09
C GLN A 53 -7.32 2.39 1.71
N MET A 54 -7.61 1.57 0.71
CA MET A 54 -7.18 1.82 -0.66
C MET A 54 -7.60 3.19 -1.20
N ASN A 55 -8.78 3.68 -0.79
CA ASN A 55 -9.29 4.98 -1.24
C ASN A 55 -8.47 6.17 -0.71
N ASP A 56 -7.67 5.96 0.34
CA ASP A 56 -6.80 6.98 0.94
C ASP A 56 -5.37 6.91 0.38
N PHE A 57 -5.07 5.94 -0.49
CA PHE A 57 -3.77 5.84 -1.12
C PHE A 57 -3.55 7.01 -2.08
N VAL A 58 -2.29 7.42 -2.22
CA VAL A 58 -1.90 8.49 -3.11
C VAL A 58 -0.90 7.97 -4.11
N ARG A 59 -1.04 8.37 -5.38
CA ARG A 59 0.00 8.18 -6.39
C ARG A 59 0.88 9.41 -6.43
N VAL A 60 2.18 9.20 -6.30
CA VAL A 60 3.18 10.26 -6.38
C VAL A 60 4.19 9.94 -7.47
N GLU A 61 4.78 10.97 -8.06
CA GLU A 61 5.89 10.84 -8.99
C GLU A 61 7.20 11.17 -8.28
N LEU A 62 8.20 10.30 -8.45
CA LEU A 62 9.54 10.50 -7.94
C LEU A 62 10.26 11.59 -8.74
N ILE A 63 10.85 12.53 -8.01
CA ILE A 63 11.71 13.59 -8.55
C ILE A 63 13.12 13.03 -8.76
N THR A 64 13.62 12.33 -7.76
CA THR A 64 14.96 11.74 -7.67
C THR A 64 14.87 10.40 -6.97
N GLU A 65 15.80 9.49 -7.27
CA GLU A 65 15.90 8.19 -6.61
C GLU A 65 17.33 7.66 -6.63
N ASP A 66 17.63 6.81 -5.66
CA ASP A 66 18.79 5.91 -5.67
C ASP A 66 18.32 4.44 -5.66
N SER A 67 19.21 3.51 -5.30
CA SER A 67 18.89 2.07 -5.29
C SER A 67 17.86 1.64 -4.24
N SER A 68 17.47 2.51 -3.30
CA SER A 68 16.64 2.14 -2.15
C SER A 68 15.67 3.22 -1.67
N VAL A 69 15.90 4.48 -2.05
CA VAL A 69 15.13 5.65 -1.60
C VAL A 69 14.72 6.46 -2.83
N GLY A 70 13.46 6.87 -2.85
CA GLY A 70 12.94 7.88 -3.77
C GLY A 70 12.62 9.17 -3.00
N GLU A 71 12.60 10.30 -3.70
CA GLU A 71 12.14 11.57 -3.17
C GLU A 71 10.99 12.11 -4.03
N PHE A 72 9.98 12.66 -3.36
CA PHE A 72 8.78 13.21 -3.99
C PHE A 72 8.35 14.50 -3.27
N LEU A 73 7.45 15.26 -3.87
CA LEU A 73 6.79 16.38 -3.19
C LEU A 73 5.58 15.84 -2.41
N ASP A 74 5.58 15.99 -1.09
CA ASP A 74 4.44 15.61 -0.26
C ASP A 74 3.21 16.45 -0.65
N PRO A 75 2.11 15.84 -1.11
CA PRO A 75 0.93 16.58 -1.57
C PRO A 75 0.22 17.37 -0.45
N GLN A 76 0.53 17.09 0.82
CA GLN A 76 -0.09 17.79 1.96
C GLN A 76 0.60 19.12 2.29
N ASN A 77 1.87 19.30 1.93
CA ASN A 77 2.65 20.47 2.34
C ASN A 77 3.67 20.98 1.30
N TRP A 78 3.78 20.29 0.15
CA TRP A 78 4.69 20.61 -0.96
C TRP A 78 6.17 20.61 -0.59
N GLN A 79 6.57 19.85 0.44
CA GLN A 79 7.95 19.69 0.82
C GLN A 79 8.55 18.42 0.21
N MET A 80 9.83 18.49 -0.13
CA MET A 80 10.62 17.32 -0.54
C MET A 80 10.64 16.30 0.61
N THR A 81 10.17 15.11 0.33
CA THR A 81 10.06 14.01 1.30
C THR A 81 10.69 12.76 0.71
N SER A 82 11.53 12.08 1.50
CA SER A 82 12.14 10.81 1.13
C SER A 82 11.24 9.63 1.52
N ILE A 83 11.23 8.58 0.70
CA ILE A 83 10.48 7.35 0.95
C ILE A 83 11.30 6.13 0.54
N ARG A 84 11.24 5.06 1.32
CA ARG A 84 11.86 3.79 0.92
C ARG A 84 11.09 3.21 -0.26
N LEU A 85 11.82 2.79 -1.29
CA LEU A 85 11.24 2.12 -2.46
C LEU A 85 10.66 0.76 -2.07
N PRO A 86 9.52 0.34 -2.65
CA PRO A 86 8.94 -0.96 -2.36
C PRO A 86 9.84 -2.08 -2.88
N TRP A 87 9.69 -3.29 -2.33
CA TRP A 87 10.60 -4.41 -2.65
C TRP A 87 10.48 -4.92 -4.09
N ASP A 88 9.39 -4.62 -4.78
CA ASP A 88 9.13 -4.91 -6.19
C ASP A 88 9.37 -3.71 -7.11
N TYR A 89 10.03 -2.66 -6.60
CA TYR A 89 10.40 -1.51 -7.40
C TYR A 89 11.18 -1.92 -8.65
N SER A 90 10.70 -1.48 -9.81
CA SER A 90 11.22 -1.87 -11.13
C SER A 90 11.73 -0.69 -11.96
N GLY A 91 11.82 0.51 -11.36
CA GLY A 91 12.26 1.73 -12.05
C GLY A 91 11.12 2.61 -12.57
N ASP A 92 9.85 2.30 -12.27
CA ASP A 92 8.73 3.20 -12.55
C ASP A 92 8.76 4.38 -11.58
N LYS A 93 8.80 5.61 -12.10
CA LYS A 93 8.80 6.83 -11.29
C LYS A 93 7.51 7.03 -10.49
N LYS A 94 6.43 6.31 -10.77
CA LYS A 94 5.17 6.44 -10.03
C LYS A 94 5.10 5.43 -8.90
N LEU A 95 4.95 5.92 -7.67
CA LEU A 95 4.72 5.09 -6.50
C LEU A 95 3.30 5.24 -5.98
N LEU A 96 2.73 4.13 -5.50
CA LEU A 96 1.53 4.14 -4.67
C LEU A 96 1.98 4.19 -3.20
N ILE A 97 1.51 5.20 -2.47
CA ILE A 97 1.92 5.45 -1.08
C ILE A 97 0.71 5.52 -0.16
N ALA A 98 0.89 5.11 1.09
CA ALA A 98 -0.10 5.22 2.16
C ALA A 98 0.48 6.02 3.32
N LYS A 99 -0.39 6.79 3.99
CA LYS A 99 -0.02 7.48 5.24
C LYS A 99 -0.43 6.63 6.43
N ILE A 100 0.54 6.16 7.21
CA ILE A 100 0.32 5.27 8.36
C ILE A 100 1.05 5.85 9.56
N ASP A 101 0.32 6.11 10.65
CA ASP A 101 0.84 6.74 11.87
C ASP A 101 1.63 8.05 11.64
N GLY A 102 1.30 8.78 10.57
CA GLY A 102 1.94 10.05 10.20
C GLY A 102 3.06 9.91 9.17
N ASP A 103 3.55 8.69 8.92
CA ASP A 103 4.63 8.41 8.00
C ASP A 103 4.12 7.95 6.63
N TRP A 104 4.82 8.34 5.57
CA TRP A 104 4.59 7.84 4.23
C TRP A 104 5.28 6.48 4.03
N ILE A 105 4.51 5.50 3.56
CA ILE A 105 5.01 4.16 3.25
C ILE A 105 4.70 3.86 1.78
N ALA A 106 5.72 3.46 1.01
CA ALA A 106 5.52 2.98 -0.34
C ALA A 106 4.95 1.56 -0.30
N LEU A 107 3.93 1.32 -1.10
CA LEU A 107 3.27 0.03 -1.19
C LEU A 107 3.84 -0.79 -2.34
N GLN A 108 4.02 -2.08 -2.10
CA GLN A 108 4.24 -3.06 -3.15
C GLN A 108 3.01 -3.12 -4.06
N HIS A 109 3.22 -3.41 -5.34
CA HIS A 109 2.15 -3.54 -6.31
C HIS A 109 1.36 -4.83 -6.11
N LEU A 110 0.03 -4.71 -6.07
CA LEU A 110 -0.90 -5.81 -6.19
C LEU A 110 -1.70 -5.67 -7.47
N GLY A 111 -2.09 -6.79 -8.10
CA GLY A 111 -2.90 -6.74 -9.34
C GLY A 111 -4.25 -6.03 -9.20
N ILE A 112 -4.75 -5.82 -7.97
CA ILE A 112 -5.95 -5.00 -7.73
C ILE A 112 -5.70 -3.49 -7.91
N ASP A 113 -4.45 -3.04 -7.82
CA ASP A 113 -4.08 -1.62 -7.96
C ASP A 113 -4.29 -1.10 -9.38
N ASP A 114 -4.25 -1.99 -10.37
CA ASP A 114 -4.52 -1.67 -11.79
C ASP A 114 -5.99 -1.31 -12.00
N SER A 115 -6.89 -1.96 -11.26
CA SER A 115 -8.34 -1.76 -11.41
C SER A 115 -8.86 -0.41 -10.91
N LYS A 116 -8.03 0.34 -10.16
CA LYS A 116 -8.37 1.68 -9.68
C LYS A 116 -7.62 2.81 -10.39
N VAL A 117 -6.83 2.52 -11.42
CA VAL A 117 -6.08 3.55 -12.17
C VAL A 117 -7.01 4.64 -12.74
N ASP A 118 -8.24 4.30 -13.10
CA ASP A 118 -9.20 5.21 -13.72
C ASP A 118 -9.90 6.17 -12.71
N ASP A 119 -9.98 5.82 -11.43
CA ASP A 119 -10.67 6.64 -10.41
C ASP A 119 -9.82 7.83 -9.91
N TYR A 120 -8.50 7.79 -10.10
CA TYR A 120 -7.57 8.85 -9.66
C TYR A 120 -7.38 9.98 -10.68
N GLN A 121 -7.98 9.86 -11.87
CA GLN A 121 -7.89 10.86 -12.95
C GLN A 121 -9.05 11.87 -12.94
N ILE A 122 -10.06 11.72 -12.06
CA ILE A 122 -11.22 12.63 -12.02
C ILE A 122 -11.38 13.27 -10.64
N LYS A 123 -10.61 14.34 -10.43
CA LYS A 123 -11.07 15.55 -9.73
C LYS A 123 -10.48 16.76 -10.46
N GLU A 124 -11.07 17.08 -11.60
CA GLU A 124 -11.04 18.47 -12.09
C GLU A 124 -12.18 19.22 -11.39
N ASP A 125 -11.80 20.36 -10.80
CA ASP A 125 -12.53 21.43 -10.09
C ASP A 125 -14.07 21.36 -9.95
#